data_AF-A0A8S3WET5-F1
#
_entry.id   AF-A0A8S3WET5-F1
#
_cell.length_a   1.000
_cell.length_b   1.000
_cell.length_c   1.000
_cell.angle_alpha   90.00
_cell.angle_beta   90.00
_cell.angle_gamma   90.00
#
_symmetry.space_group_name_H-M   'P 1'
#
loop_
_entity.id
_entity.type
_entity.pdbx_description
1 polymer ?
#
loop_
_entity_poly.entity_id
_entity_poly.type
_entity_poly.pdbx_seq_one_letter_code
_entity_poly.pdbx_strand_id
1 'polypeptide(L)'
;MALEKIERQLRKKNLVLFGVEEKKGSYFDLVDTVLEIIKEFMKITCEKQEIESVRRIGKIGEKARPVIISFTTMDRKIEVLSIKKALKNSPYYIMEDYPKKILEKRKQLKEDLV
;
A
#
# COMPACT_ATOMS: atom_id res chain seq x y z
N MET A 1 -7.42 -22.56 -8.02
CA MET A 1 -6.20 -22.49 -8.86
C MET A 1 -6.19 -21.33 -9.86
N ALA A 2 -7.13 -21.19 -10.81
CA ALA A 2 -7.08 -20.10 -11.79
C ALA A 2 -7.40 -18.71 -11.19
N LEU A 3 -8.46 -18.62 -10.38
CA LEU A 3 -8.88 -17.37 -9.72
C LEU A 3 -7.79 -16.78 -8.82
N GLU A 4 -7.13 -17.61 -8.01
CA GLU A 4 -6.03 -17.17 -7.14
C GLU A 4 -4.84 -16.61 -7.93
N LYS A 5 -4.53 -17.19 -9.10
CA LYS A 5 -3.46 -16.69 -9.97
C LYS A 5 -3.83 -15.31 -10.54
N ILE A 6 -5.08 -15.13 -10.97
CA ILE A 6 -5.59 -13.86 -11.49
C ILE A 6 -5.56 -12.79 -10.40
N GLU A 7 -6.10 -13.09 -9.21
CA GLU A 7 -6.05 -12.15 -8.07
C GLU A 7 -4.61 -11.76 -7.71
N ARG A 8 -3.68 -12.73 -7.71
CA ARG A 8 -2.28 -12.44 -7.43
C ARG A 8 -1.66 -11.52 -8.48
N GLN A 9 -2.02 -11.66 -9.76
CA GLN A 9 -1.53 -10.78 -10.82
C GLN A 9 -2.10 -9.37 -10.67
N LEU A 10 -3.40 -9.23 -10.42
CA LEU A 10 -4.07 -7.94 -10.22
C LEU A 10 -3.52 -7.17 -9.02
N ARG A 11 -3.13 -7.87 -7.96
CA ARG A 11 -2.59 -7.26 -6.73
C ARG A 11 -1.07 -7.12 -6.72
N LYS A 12 -0.38 -7.68 -7.73
CA LYS A 12 1.09 -7.81 -7.73
C LYS A 12 1.78 -6.45 -7.60
N LYS A 13 1.21 -5.42 -8.23
CA LYS A 13 1.70 -4.03 -8.27
C LYS A 13 1.10 -3.15 -7.16
N ASN A 14 0.34 -3.73 -6.22
CA ASN A 14 -0.36 -2.97 -5.21
C ASN A 14 0.43 -2.94 -3.90
N LEU A 15 0.46 -1.77 -3.27
CA LEU A 15 0.88 -1.58 -1.89
C LEU A 15 -0.29 -1.05 -1.07
N VAL A 16 -0.27 -1.34 0.23
CA VAL A 16 -1.24 -0.85 1.20
C VAL A 16 -0.51 0.07 2.16
N LEU A 17 -0.89 1.34 2.14
CA LEU A 17 -0.40 2.39 3.03
C LEU A 17 -1.42 2.61 4.15
N PHE A 18 -0.93 2.67 5.38
CA PHE A 18 -1.74 2.87 6.58
C PHE A 18 -1.26 4.12 7.32
N GLY A 19 -2.12 4.66 8.18
CA GLY A 19 -1.83 5.89 8.95
C GLY A 19 -2.19 7.19 8.22
N VAL A 20 -2.78 7.12 7.02
CA VAL A 20 -3.21 8.31 6.26
C VAL A 20 -4.53 8.84 6.81
N GLU A 21 -4.48 10.00 7.47
CA GLU A 21 -5.65 10.68 8.06
C GLU A 21 -6.82 10.77 7.08
N GLU A 22 -8.05 10.56 7.57
CA GLU A 22 -9.26 10.69 6.75
C GLU A 22 -9.62 12.16 6.54
N LYS A 23 -9.23 12.67 5.36
CA LYS A 23 -9.66 13.97 4.87
C LYS A 23 -10.78 13.79 3.85
N LYS A 24 -11.79 14.67 3.91
CA LYS A 24 -12.76 14.82 2.82
C LYS A 24 -12.05 15.55 1.68
N GLY A 25 -11.89 14.88 0.55
CA GLY A 25 -11.19 15.41 -0.61
C GLY A 25 -11.55 14.62 -1.86
N SER A 26 -11.14 15.14 -3.01
CA SER A 26 -11.27 14.44 -4.28
C SER A 26 -10.29 13.27 -4.35
N TYR A 27 -10.46 12.44 -5.39
CA TYR A 27 -9.49 11.42 -5.75
C TYR A 27 -8.08 12.01 -5.92
N PHE A 28 -7.98 13.18 -6.56
CA PHE A 28 -6.70 13.82 -6.83
C PHE A 28 -5.99 14.31 -5.55
N ASP A 29 -6.72 14.78 -4.54
CA ASP A 29 -6.17 15.13 -3.24
C ASP A 29 -5.54 13.91 -2.55
N LEU A 30 -6.18 12.74 -2.66
CA LEU A 30 -5.64 11.50 -2.12
C LEU A 30 -4.35 11.08 -2.83
N VAL A 31 -4.31 11.21 -4.16
CA VAL A 31 -3.10 10.93 -4.95
C VAL A 31 -1.98 11.87 -4.53
N ASP A 32 -2.25 13.17 -4.40
CA ASP A 32 -1.26 14.17 -4.01
C ASP A 32 -0.71 13.88 -2.60
N THR A 33 -1.60 13.62 -1.63
CA THR A 33 -1.24 13.24 -0.27
C THR A 33 -0.31 12.03 -0.24
N VAL A 34 -0.60 10.99 -1.05
CA VAL A 34 0.24 9.79 -1.13
C VAL A 34 1.62 10.11 -1.71
N LEU A 35 1.68 10.93 -2.77
CA LEU A 35 2.93 11.35 -3.38
C LEU A 35 3.78 12.18 -2.42
N GLU A 36 3.16 13.09 -1.67
CA GLU A 36 3.82 13.88 -0.63
C GLU A 36 4.41 12.98 0.46
N ILE A 37 3.66 11.99 0.95
CA ILE A 37 4.16 11.04 1.96
C ILE A 37 5.37 10.26 1.42
N ILE A 38 5.29 9.76 0.18
CA ILE A 38 6.41 9.02 -0.43
C ILE A 38 7.63 9.93 -0.58
N LYS A 39 7.44 11.17 -1.05
CA LYS A 39 8.53 12.14 -1.24
C LYS A 39 9.15 12.57 0.09
N GLU A 40 8.34 12.87 1.09
CA GLU A 40 8.80 13.40 2.37
C GLU A 40 9.54 12.34 3.20
N PHE A 41 8.93 11.15 3.34
CA PHE A 41 9.45 10.10 4.22
C PHE A 41 10.40 9.13 3.54
N MET A 42 10.23 8.85 2.24
CA MET A 42 11.08 7.92 1.51
C MET A 42 12.14 8.60 0.65
N LYS A 43 12.04 9.92 0.45
CA LYS A 43 12.92 10.69 -0.46
C LYS A 43 12.90 10.16 -1.89
N ILE A 44 11.78 9.57 -2.31
CA ILE A 44 11.55 9.09 -3.66
C ILE A 44 10.69 10.11 -4.40
N THR A 45 11.15 10.58 -5.57
CA THR A 45 10.36 11.46 -6.43
C THR A 45 9.41 10.64 -7.27
N CYS A 46 8.18 10.41 -6.79
CA CYS A 46 7.12 9.76 -7.57
C CYS A 46 6.31 10.77 -8.37
N GLU A 47 6.05 10.44 -9.64
CA GLU A 47 5.16 11.22 -10.49
C GLU A 47 3.74 10.63 -10.53
N LYS A 48 2.73 11.46 -10.82
CA LYS A 48 1.33 11.02 -10.92
C LYS A 48 1.13 9.92 -11.97
N GLN A 49 1.93 9.92 -13.03
CA GLN A 49 1.87 8.93 -14.12
C GLN A 49 2.35 7.53 -13.71
N GLU A 50 3.14 7.45 -12.64
CA GLU A 50 3.63 6.17 -12.09
C GLU A 50 2.58 5.48 -11.21
N ILE A 51 1.49 6.19 -10.90
CA ILE A 51 0.36 5.69 -10.14
C ILE A 51 -0.78 5.36 -11.09
N GLU A 52 -1.20 4.10 -11.09
CA GLU A 52 -2.35 3.63 -11.86
C GLU A 52 -3.66 3.98 -11.15
N SER A 53 -3.74 3.70 -9.84
CA SER A 53 -4.90 4.08 -9.04
C SER A 53 -4.60 4.18 -7.55
N VAL A 54 -5.38 5.02 -6.85
CA VAL A 54 -5.33 5.15 -5.38
C VAL A 54 -6.73 5.07 -4.80
N ARG A 55 -6.94 4.21 -3.81
CA ARG A 55 -8.26 4.05 -3.20
C ARG A 55 -8.20 3.65 -1.73
N ARG A 56 -9.10 4.20 -0.93
CA ARG A 56 -9.29 3.75 0.45
C ARG A 56 -10.05 2.42 0.48
N ILE A 57 -9.70 1.57 1.43
CA ILE A 57 -10.36 0.28 1.67
C ILE A 57 -10.87 0.18 3.09
N GLY A 58 -11.94 -0.61 3.26
CA GLY A 58 -12.56 -0.83 4.57
C GLY A 58 -13.71 0.13 4.86
N LYS A 59 -14.34 -0.08 6.02
CA LYS A 59 -15.46 0.72 6.52
C LYS A 59 -14.92 1.96 7.24
N ILE A 60 -15.66 3.06 7.17
CA ILE A 60 -15.38 4.25 7.98
C ILE A 60 -15.60 3.86 9.44
N GLY A 61 -14.64 4.20 10.31
CA GLY A 61 -14.69 3.89 11.74
C GLY A 61 -13.72 4.76 12.51
N GLU A 62 -13.36 4.35 13.73
CA GLU A 62 -12.46 5.12 14.60
C GLU A 62 -11.02 5.17 14.08
N LYS A 63 -10.59 4.18 13.28
CA LYS A 63 -9.25 4.12 12.70
C LYS A 63 -9.28 4.54 11.24
N ALA A 64 -8.30 5.35 10.85
CA ALA A 64 -8.13 5.80 9.48
C ALA A 64 -8.03 4.62 8.51
N ARG A 65 -8.87 4.64 7.47
CA ARG A 65 -8.91 3.58 6.45
C ARG A 65 -7.58 3.46 5.68
N PRO A 66 -7.07 2.23 5.48
CA PRO A 66 -5.90 2.00 4.65
C PRO A 66 -6.14 2.47 3.21
N VAL A 67 -5.07 2.88 2.56
CA VAL A 67 -5.03 3.31 1.17
C VAL A 67 -4.29 2.26 0.35
N ILE A 68 -4.95 1.69 -0.66
CA ILE A 68 -4.30 0.90 -1.69
C ILE A 68 -3.74 1.85 -2.74
N ILE A 69 -2.48 1.61 -3.11
CA ILE A 69 -1.75 2.30 -4.16
C ILE A 69 -1.39 1.24 -5.20
N SER A 70 -1.93 1.37 -6.41
CA SER A 70 -1.57 0.58 -7.58
C SER A 70 -0.56 1.34 -8.42
N PHE A 71 0.61 0.76 -8.63
CA PHE A 71 1.65 1.35 -9.47
C PHE A 71 1.54 0.87 -10.91
N THR A 72 1.93 1.73 -11.85
CA THR A 72 1.98 1.39 -13.28
C THR A 72 3.02 0.30 -13.56
N THR A 73 4.19 0.37 -12.89
CA THR A 73 5.31 -0.57 -13.06
C THR A 73 5.63 -1.35 -11.77
N MET A 74 6.15 -2.57 -11.95
CA MET A 74 6.59 -3.40 -10.82
C MET A 74 7.83 -2.83 -10.13
N ASP A 75 8.77 -2.28 -10.92
CA ASP A 75 9.99 -1.66 -10.43
C ASP A 75 9.68 -0.56 -9.43
N ARG A 76 8.65 0.25 -9.73
CA ARG A 76 8.25 1.33 -8.84
C ARG A 76 7.76 0.85 -7.49
N LYS A 77 6.91 -0.19 -7.51
CA LYS A 77 6.44 -0.87 -6.30
C LYS A 77 7.61 -1.45 -5.49
N ILE A 78 8.62 -2.03 -6.15
CA ILE A 78 9.78 -2.63 -5.48
C ILE A 78 10.65 -1.55 -4.84
N GLU A 79 10.88 -0.43 -5.53
CA GLU A 79 11.68 0.69 -5.01
C GLU A 79 11.06 1.25 -3.71
N VAL A 80 9.77 1.58 -3.74
CA VAL A 80 9.00 2.06 -2.58
C VAL A 80 9.04 1.03 -1.44
N LEU A 81 8.88 -0.25 -1.76
CA LEU A 81 8.90 -1.32 -0.76
C LEU A 81 10.28 -1.52 -0.13
N SER A 82 11.37 -1.28 -0.87
CA SER A 82 12.74 -1.44 -0.38
C SER A 82 13.07 -0.40 0.71
N ILE A 83 12.53 0.81 0.58
CA ILE A 83 12.76 1.95 1.47
C ILE A 83 11.72 2.01 2.61
N LYS A 84 10.79 1.04 2.71
CA LYS A 84 9.76 1.00 3.77
C LYS A 84 10.29 1.14 5.21
N LYS A 85 11.56 0.80 5.45
CA LYS A 85 12.21 0.96 6.77
C LYS A 85 12.35 2.44 7.18
N ALA A 86 12.37 3.37 6.22
CA ALA A 86 12.39 4.81 6.48
C ALA A 86 11.11 5.29 7.22
N LEU A 87 10.00 4.56 7.09
CA LEU A 87 8.75 4.86 7.76
C LEU A 87 8.70 4.44 9.24
N LYS A 88 9.73 3.78 9.78
CA LYS A 88 9.69 3.24 11.15
C LYS A 88 9.43 4.29 12.23
N ASN A 89 9.83 5.54 12.00
CA ASN A 89 9.66 6.64 12.94
C ASN A 89 8.45 7.54 12.60
N SER A 90 7.64 7.15 11.62
CA SER A 90 6.45 7.89 11.21
C SER A 90 5.19 7.12 11.58
N PRO A 91 4.01 7.78 11.63
CA PRO A 91 2.74 7.09 11.86
C PRO A 91 2.32 6.20 10.68
N TYR A 92 3.09 6.23 9.58
CA TYR A 92 2.78 5.51 8.36
C TYR A 92 3.44 4.15 8.34
N TYR A 93 2.74 3.16 7.79
CA TYR A 93 3.36 1.89 7.47
C TYR A 93 2.87 1.35 6.13
N ILE A 94 3.75 0.64 5.42
CA ILE A 94 3.45 0.05 4.13
C ILE A 94 3.58 -1.47 4.20
N MET A 95 2.58 -2.13 3.64
CA MET A 95 2.57 -3.57 3.39
C MET A 95 2.25 -3.83 1.91
N GLU A 96 2.53 -5.04 1.46
CA GLU A 96 2.07 -5.46 0.13
C GLU A 96 0.63 -5.97 0.21
N ASP A 97 -0.13 -5.78 -0.87
CA ASP A 97 -1.51 -6.27 -0.97
C ASP A 97 -1.52 -7.77 -1.32
N TYR A 98 -1.57 -8.61 -0.30
CA TYR A 98 -1.66 -10.05 -0.48
C TYR A 98 -3.12 -10.54 -0.46
N PRO A 99 -3.47 -11.55 -1.27
CA PRO A 99 -4.76 -12.23 -1.14
C PRO A 99 -4.88 -12.92 0.22
N LYS A 100 -6.12 -13.06 0.71
CA LYS A 100 -6.45 -13.55 2.07
C LYS A 100 -5.72 -14.85 2.43
N LYS A 101 -5.74 -15.84 1.54
CA LYS A 101 -5.08 -17.12 1.74
C LYS A 101 -3.58 -17.01 2.02
N ILE A 102 -2.90 -16.04 1.39
CA ILE A 102 -1.47 -15.78 1.64
C ILE A 102 -1.28 -15.07 2.98
N LEU A 103 -2.16 -14.13 3.34
CA LEU A 103 -2.15 -13.48 4.65
C LEU A 103 -2.34 -14.49 5.79
N GLU A 104 -3.29 -15.41 5.64
CA GLU A 104 -3.56 -16.48 6.60
C GLU A 104 -2.35 -17.41 6.75
N LYS A 105 -1.78 -17.86 5.63
CA LYS A 105 -0.57 -18.71 5.66
C LYS A 105 0.62 -18.01 6.33
N ARG A 106 0.78 -16.69 6.11
CA ARG A 106 1.82 -15.89 6.76
C ARG A 106 1.58 -15.72 8.25
N LYS A 107 0.32 -15.64 8.67
CA LYS A 107 -0.04 -15.56 10.08
C LYS A 107 0.34 -16.85 10.80
N GLN A 108 -0.04 -18.00 10.24
CA GLN A 108 0.34 -19.32 10.75
C GLN A 108 1.86 -19.48 10.87
N LEU A 109 2.62 -19.11 9.83
CA LEU A 109 4.08 -19.20 9.86
C LEU A 109 4.73 -18.28 10.89
N LYS A 110 4.13 -17.13 11.20
CA LYS A 110 4.62 -16.24 12.26
C LYS A 110 4.34 -16.81 13.65
N GLU A 111 3.21 -17.47 13.83
CA GLU A 111 2.85 -18.13 15.11
C GLU A 111 3.77 -19.32 15.40
N ASP A 112 4.27 -20.00 14.36
CA ASP A 112 5.22 -21.13 14.48
C ASP A 112 6.68 -20.68 14.76
N LEU A 113 7.00 -19.40 14.51
CA LEU A 113 8.33 -18.81 14.70
C LEU A 113 8.49 -18.07 16.04
N VAL A 114 7.44 -18.01 16.86
CA VAL A 114 7.41 -17.38 18.20
C VAL A 114 7.48 -18.46 19.26
#